data_AF-A0A3D5Q3V1-F1
#
_entry.id   AF-A0A3D5Q3V1-F1
#
_cell.length_a   1.000
_cell.length_b   1.000
_cell.length_c   1.000
_cell.angle_alpha   90.00
_cell.angle_beta   90.00
_cell.angle_gamma   90.00
#
_symmetry.space_group_name_H-M   'P 1'
#
loop_
_entity.id
_entity.type
_entity.pdbx_description
1 polymer ?
#
loop_
_entity_poly.entity_id
_entity_poly.type
_entity_poly.pdbx_seq_one_letter_code
_entity_poly.pdbx_strand_id
1 'polypeptide(L)'
;MSGDRGAAIVVAAALSAVQENRALSLILVGFRSELEALLRSGHPRIRIVEAADVVRMNERPSHALRHKRNSSMAVALTLVRDGEAGGCVSAGNTG
;
A
#
# COMPACT_ATOMS: atom_id res chain seq x y z
N MET A 1 3.54 -3.34 -0.34
CA MET A 1 4.73 -3.55 -1.19
C MET A 1 6.03 -3.56 -0.43
N SER A 2 6.17 -2.73 0.60
CA SER A 2 7.38 -2.67 1.43
C SER A 2 7.24 -3.53 2.69
N GLY A 3 8.37 -4.00 3.23
CA GLY A 3 8.47 -4.88 4.40
C GLY A 3 9.05 -6.25 4.05
N ASP A 4 9.74 -6.87 5.01
CA ASP A 4 10.57 -8.08 4.78
C ASP A 4 9.81 -9.29 4.25
N ARG A 5 8.49 -9.32 4.48
CA ARG A 5 7.61 -10.44 4.13
C ARG A 5 6.66 -10.13 2.96
N GLY A 6 6.87 -9.02 2.27
CA GLY A 6 6.22 -8.69 1.00
C GLY A 6 4.70 -8.43 1.08
N ALA A 7 4.05 -8.41 -0.09
CA ALA A 7 2.63 -8.06 -0.20
C ALA A 7 1.69 -9.13 0.37
N ALA A 8 2.10 -10.40 0.39
CA ALA A 8 1.25 -11.51 0.84
C ALA A 8 0.75 -11.33 2.28
N ILE A 9 1.63 -10.93 3.20
CA ILE A 9 1.24 -10.70 4.60
C ILE A 9 0.37 -9.46 4.74
N VAL A 10 0.66 -8.40 3.98
CA VAL A 10 -0.14 -7.17 3.99
C VAL A 10 -1.56 -7.45 3.51
N VAL A 11 -1.72 -8.25 2.45
CA VAL A 11 -3.04 -8.63 1.92
C VAL A 11 -3.81 -9.50 2.92
N ALA A 12 -3.16 -10.48 3.54
CA ALA A 12 -3.78 -11.31 4.58
C ALA A 12 -4.23 -10.47 5.80
N ALA A 13 -3.38 -9.55 6.27
CA ALA A 13 -3.71 -8.65 7.36
C ALA A 13 -4.83 -7.67 6.99
N ALA A 14 -4.85 -7.15 5.76
CA ALA A 14 -5.92 -6.28 5.28
C ALA A 14 -7.27 -6.99 5.27
N LEU A 15 -7.31 -8.26 4.87
CA LEU A 15 -8.52 -9.10 4.92
C LEU A 15 -8.99 -9.32 6.37
N SER A 16 -8.09 -9.65 7.29
CA SER A 16 -8.43 -9.78 8.73
C SER A 16 -8.99 -8.46 9.28
N ALA A 17 -8.32 -7.35 9.02
CA ALA A 17 -8.69 -6.05 9.55
C ALA A 17 -10.09 -5.58 9.10
N VAL A 18 -10.44 -5.78 7.83
CA VAL A 18 -11.80 -5.44 7.35
C VAL A 18 -12.85 -6.41 7.90
N GLN A 19 -12.51 -7.67 8.18
CA GLN A 19 -13.44 -8.62 8.82
C GLN A 19 -13.72 -8.24 10.28
N GLU A 20 -12.69 -7.86 11.03
CA GLU A 20 -12.77 -7.47 12.43
C GLU A 20 -13.47 -6.12 12.63
N ASN A 21 -13.26 -5.16 11.71
CA ASN A 21 -13.87 -3.84 11.78
C ASN A 21 -14.76 -3.57 10.57
N ARG A 22 -16.08 -3.58 10.78
CA ARG A 22 -17.09 -3.32 9.74
C ARG A 22 -17.09 -1.87 9.21
N ALA A 23 -16.61 -0.91 10.00
CA ALA A 23 -16.49 0.49 9.59
C ALA A 23 -15.19 0.77 8.82
N LEU A 24 -14.23 -0.17 8.84
CA LEU A 24 -12.97 -0.01 8.13
C LEU A 24 -13.14 -0.35 6.63
N SER A 25 -12.60 0.54 5.79
CA SER A 25 -12.32 0.29 4.39
C SER A 25 -10.84 0.55 4.12
N LEU A 26 -10.23 -0.23 3.24
CA LEU A 26 -8.79 -0.17 2.98
C LEU A 26 -8.48 0.09 1.51
N ILE A 27 -7.34 0.72 1.29
CA ILE A 27 -6.76 0.96 -0.02
C ILE A 27 -5.40 0.29 -0.05
N LEU A 28 -5.24 -0.72 -0.89
CA LEU A 28 -3.95 -1.38 -1.11
C LEU A 28 -3.24 -0.70 -2.27
N VAL A 29 -2.06 -0.13 -1.99
CA VAL A 29 -1.29 0.63 -2.98
C VAL A 29 -0.05 -0.17 -3.38
N GLY A 30 0.12 -0.46 -4.66
CA GLY A 30 1.23 -1.28 -5.13
C GLY A 30 1.11 -1.82 -6.55
N PHE A 31 1.91 -2.86 -6.86
CA PHE A 31 1.80 -3.56 -8.15
C PHE A 31 0.44 -4.24 -8.23
N ARG A 32 -0.41 -3.75 -9.13
CA ARG A 32 -1.82 -4.18 -9.24
C ARG A 32 -1.93 -5.69 -9.42
N SER A 33 -1.16 -6.26 -10.34
CA SER A 33 -1.18 -7.70 -10.65
C SER A 33 -0.83 -8.57 -9.45
N GLU A 34 0.17 -8.19 -8.65
CA GLU A 34 0.55 -8.90 -7.43
C GLU A 34 -0.56 -8.84 -6.38
N LEU A 35 -1.13 -7.66 -6.17
CA LEU A 35 -2.20 -7.46 -5.18
C LEU A 35 -3.49 -8.17 -5.58
N GLU A 36 -3.89 -8.13 -6.85
CA GLU A 36 -5.06 -8.83 -7.37
C GLU A 36 -4.91 -10.35 -7.23
N ALA A 37 -3.74 -10.90 -7.58
CA ALA A 37 -3.47 -12.33 -7.43
C ALA A 37 -3.57 -12.80 -5.97
N LEU A 38 -3.10 -11.98 -5.03
CA LEU A 38 -3.17 -12.29 -3.60
C LEU A 38 -4.59 -12.11 -3.02
N LEU A 39 -5.34 -11.11 -3.48
CA LEU A 39 -6.70 -10.84 -3.02
C LEU A 39 -7.73 -11.83 -3.60
N ARG A 40 -7.35 -12.58 -4.64
CA ARG A 40 -8.15 -13.60 -5.33
C ARG A 40 -9.49 -13.07 -5.84
N SER A 41 -10.54 -13.17 -5.02
CA SER A 41 -11.91 -12.77 -5.34
C SER A 41 -12.21 -11.30 -5.04
N GLY A 42 -11.24 -10.56 -4.50
CA GLY A 42 -11.48 -9.19 -4.05
C GLY A 42 -12.25 -9.12 -2.72
N HIS A 43 -12.52 -7.89 -2.27
CA HIS A 43 -13.38 -7.63 -1.12
C HIS A 43 -14.07 -6.26 -1.31
N PRO A 44 -15.38 -6.11 -1.04
CA PRO A 44 -16.12 -4.88 -1.37
C PRO A 44 -15.61 -3.62 -0.66
N ARG A 45 -14.91 -3.78 0.47
CA ARG A 45 -14.29 -2.69 1.25
C ARG A 45 -12.78 -2.55 1.06
N ILE A 46 -12.21 -3.26 0.09
CA ILE A 46 -10.79 -3.16 -0.27
C ILE A 46 -10.70 -2.77 -1.74
N ARG A 47 -10.12 -1.60 -2.02
CA ARG A 47 -9.76 -1.21 -3.39
C ARG A 47 -8.26 -1.30 -3.60
N ILE A 48 -7.84 -1.55 -4.82
CA ILE A 48 -6.43 -1.55 -5.23
C ILE A 48 -6.14 -0.28 -6.02
N VAL A 49 -5.05 0.41 -5.67
CA VAL A 49 -4.49 1.52 -6.43
C VAL A 49 -3.11 1.13 -6.92
N GLU A 50 -2.89 1.29 -8.22
CA GLU A 50 -1.62 0.93 -8.83
C GLU A 50 -0.53 1.94 -8.45
N ALA A 51 0.66 1.41 -8.16
CA ALA A 51 1.88 2.18 -8.07
C ALA A 51 2.97 1.50 -8.91
N ALA A 52 3.72 2.30 -9.67
CA ALA A 52 4.70 1.83 -10.63
C ALA A 52 6.07 1.52 -10.00
N ASP A 53 6.30 1.95 -8.75
CA ASP A 53 7.59 1.79 -8.07
C ASP A 53 7.42 1.49 -6.58
N VAL A 54 8.52 1.09 -5.93
CA VAL A 54 8.62 0.82 -4.51
C VAL A 54 9.91 1.42 -3.98
N VAL A 55 9.83 2.16 -2.88
CA VAL A 55 11.03 2.60 -2.15
C VAL A 55 11.64 1.39 -1.45
N ARG A 56 12.88 1.04 -1.82
CA ARG A 56 13.58 -0.11 -1.23
C ARG A 56 14.14 0.27 0.14
N MET A 57 14.34 -0.73 1.00
CA MET A 57 14.83 -0.50 2.38
C MET A 57 16.22 0.15 2.43
N ASN A 58 17.07 -0.14 1.46
CA ASN A 58 18.44 0.41 1.35
C ASN A 58 18.51 1.70 0.53
N GLU A 59 17.37 2.27 0.13
CA GLU A 59 17.34 3.46 -0.71
C GLU A 59 17.38 4.72 0.16
N ARG A 60 18.22 5.69 -0.22
CA ARG A 60 18.27 6.97 0.48
C ARG A 60 16.95 7.73 0.28
N PRO A 61 16.34 8.28 1.33
CA PRO A 61 15.05 8.96 1.23
C PRO A 61 15.09 10.13 0.26
N SER A 62 16.16 10.93 0.28
CA SER A 62 16.34 12.06 -0.64
C SER A 62 16.34 11.62 -2.11
N HIS A 63 16.91 10.45 -2.41
CA HIS A 63 16.89 9.88 -3.75
C HIS A 63 15.47 9.39 -4.11
N ALA A 64 14.85 8.63 -3.21
CA ALA A 64 13.51 8.08 -3.40
C ALA A 64 12.46 9.18 -3.61
N LEU A 65 12.48 10.24 -2.80
CA LEU A 65 11.56 11.38 -2.93
C LEU A 65 11.71 12.10 -4.28
N ARG A 66 12.93 12.20 -4.81
CA ARG A 66 13.19 12.90 -6.07
C ARG A 66 12.78 12.08 -7.28
N HIS A 67 13.04 10.77 -7.27
CA HIS A 67 12.92 9.92 -8.47
C HIS A 67 11.70 8.98 -8.43
N LYS A 68 11.14 8.67 -7.26
CA LYS A 68 10.06 7.68 -7.09
C LYS A 68 8.74 8.32 -6.71
N ARG A 69 8.33 9.33 -7.48
CA ARG A 69 7.05 10.04 -7.29
C ARG A 69 5.82 9.14 -7.44
N ASN A 70 5.96 8.03 -8.18
CA ASN A 70 4.92 7.02 -8.36
C ASN A 70 5.17 5.76 -7.52
N SER A 71 5.96 5.87 -6.44
CA SER A 71 6.13 4.76 -5.51
C SER A 71 4.87 4.46 -4.73
N SER A 72 4.71 3.23 -4.25
CA SER A 72 3.57 2.85 -3.40
C SER A 72 3.40 3.76 -2.18
N MET A 73 4.52 4.24 -1.61
CA MET A 73 4.50 5.19 -0.50
C MET A 73 4.06 6.59 -0.94
N ALA A 74 4.60 7.13 -2.05
CA ALA A 74 4.23 8.44 -2.56
C ALA A 74 2.76 8.50 -3.01
N VAL A 75 2.26 7.44 -3.62
CA VAL A 75 0.84 7.30 -3.99
C VAL A 75 -0.04 7.22 -2.75
N ALA A 76 0.31 6.42 -1.73
CA ALA A 76 -0.45 6.35 -0.48
C ALA A 76 -0.54 7.73 0.22
N LEU A 77 0.56 8.47 0.30
CA LEU A 77 0.58 9.83 0.87
C LEU A 77 -0.26 10.82 0.04
N THR A 78 -0.24 10.67 -1.30
CA THR A 78 -1.07 11.48 -2.20
C THR A 78 -2.56 11.25 -1.94
N LEU A 79 -2.98 9.99 -1.75
CA LEU A 79 -4.39 9.68 -1.42
C LEU A 79 -4.82 10.29 -0.08
N VAL A 80 -3.93 10.34 0.92
CA VAL A 80 -4.23 11.00 2.20
C VAL A 80 -4.32 12.52 2.01
N ARG A 81 -3.36 13.12 1.30
CA ARG A 81 -3.35 14.56 0.99
C ARG A 81 -4.62 15.00 0.26
N ASP A 82 -5.08 14.21 -0.70
CA ASP A 82 -6.22 14.52 -1.55
C ASP A 82 -7.57 14.14 -0.90
N GLY A 83 -7.56 13.64 0.34
CA GLY A 83 -8.77 13.30 1.10
C GLY A 83 -9.43 11.98 0.70
N GLU A 84 -8.81 11.20 -0.19
CA GLU A 84 -9.28 9.86 -0.58
C GLU A 84 -9.01 8.79 0.50
N ALA A 85 -8.13 9.08 1.46
CA ALA A 85 -7.81 8.22 2.60
C ALA A 85 -7.72 9.04 3.89
N GLY A 86 -8.24 8.50 5.01
CA GLY A 86 -8.11 9.13 6.33
C GLY A 86 -6.73 8.95 7.00
N GLY A 87 -5.88 8.11 6.42
CA GLY A 87 -4.54 7.82 6.92
C GLY A 87 -3.87 6.71 6.12
N CYS A 88 -2.58 6.49 6.35
CA CYS A 88 -1.83 5.40 5.73
C CYS A 88 -0.90 4.71 6.72
N VAL A 89 -0.66 3.41 6.51
CA VAL A 89 0.29 2.60 7.28
C VAL A 89 1.26 1.95 6.30
N SER A 90 2.54 1.96 6.63
CA SER A 90 3.60 1.35 5.81
C SER A 90 4.57 0.59 6.71
N ALA A 91 4.93 -0.62 6.31
CA ALA A 91 6.04 -1.39 6.87
C ALA A 91 7.35 -1.17 6.08
N GLY A 92 7.43 -0.07 5.32
CA GLY A 92 8.57 0.28 4.47
C GLY A 92 9.64 1.10 5.18
N ASN A 93 10.56 1.64 4.38
CA ASN A 93 11.65 2.50 4.86
C ASN A 93 11.05 3.70 5.64
N THR A 94 11.50 3.90 6.88
CA THR A 94 11.01 4.95 7.80
C THR A 94 11.48 6.34 7.41
N GLY A 95 12.58 6.43 6.66
CA GLY A 95 13.36 7.62 6.39
C GLY A 95 14.85 7.36 6.59
#